data_AF-A0A0P9HY10-F1
#
_entry.id   AF-A0A0P9HY10-F1
#
_cell.length_a   1.000
_cell.length_b   1.000
_cell.length_c   1.000
_cell.angle_alpha   90.00
_cell.angle_beta   90.00
_cell.angle_gamma   90.00
#
_symmetry.space_group_name_H-M   'P 1'
#
loop_
_entity.id
_entity.type
_entity.pdbx_description
1 polymer ?
#
loop_
_entity_poly.entity_id
_entity_poly.type
_entity_poly.pdbx_seq_one_letter_code
_entity_poly.pdbx_strand_id
1 'polypeptide(L)'
;MNKQESIVYVLSGYAKCATSNNDKYKLGNKHSIGLLTTDKNYQENIKQHKSFIKQKGWESIMFCMVEEVEDINSLSNSVLISSFNRAQKNGQSLVVNDQAITVH
;
A
#
# COMPACT_ATOMS: atom_id res chain seq x y z
N MET A 1 -1.32 20.84 -21.39
CA MET A 1 -2.14 19.60 -21.41
C MET A 1 -2.28 19.14 -19.97
N ASN A 2 -3.36 19.53 -19.29
CA ASN A 2 -3.61 19.11 -17.91
C ASN A 2 -3.98 17.63 -17.94
N LYS A 3 -3.06 16.76 -17.55
CA LYS A 3 -3.46 15.41 -17.15
C LYS A 3 -4.33 15.60 -15.91
N GLN A 4 -5.62 15.29 -16.01
CA GLN A 4 -6.38 14.98 -14.81
C GLN A 4 -5.62 13.86 -14.12
N GLU A 5 -4.99 14.17 -12.99
CA GLU A 5 -4.43 13.15 -12.12
C GLU A 5 -5.60 12.25 -11.71
N SER A 6 -5.52 10.98 -12.08
CA SER A 6 -6.51 9.99 -11.68
C SER A 6 -6.49 9.89 -10.15
N ILE A 7 -7.66 9.96 -9.52
CA ILE A 7 -7.84 9.77 -8.07
C ILE A 7 -7.12 8.48 -7.65
N VAL A 8 -6.31 8.58 -6.61
CA VAL A 8 -5.63 7.43 -6.00
C VAL A 8 -6.27 7.12 -4.66
N TYR A 9 -6.64 5.86 -4.47
CA TYR A 9 -7.18 5.34 -3.23
C TYR A 9 -6.05 4.78 -2.38
N VAL A 10 -5.98 5.18 -1.12
CA VAL A 10 -4.97 4.73 -0.15
C VAL A 10 -5.64 3.78 0.83
N LEU A 11 -5.42 2.48 0.67
CA LEU A 11 -5.90 1.44 1.58
C LEU A 11 -4.82 1.19 2.63
N SER A 12 -5.04 1.75 3.83
CA SER A 12 -4.14 1.64 4.96
C SER A 12 -4.50 0.47 5.85
N GLY A 13 -3.49 -0.23 6.37
CA GLY A 13 -3.71 -1.44 7.14
C GLY A 13 -2.43 -2.07 7.65
N TYR A 14 -2.44 -3.40 7.76
CA TYR A 14 -1.27 -4.16 8.17
C TYR A 14 -1.15 -5.49 7.44
N ALA A 15 0.08 -6.00 7.38
CA ALA A 15 0.38 -7.33 6.89
C ALA A 15 1.53 -7.95 7.69
N LYS A 16 1.63 -9.28 7.64
CA LYS A 16 2.69 -10.06 8.26
C LYS A 16 3.73 -10.41 7.20
N CYS A 17 5.02 -10.26 7.50
CA CYS A 17 6.07 -10.70 6.61
C CYS A 17 6.03 -12.22 6.49
N ALA A 18 5.90 -12.74 5.26
CA ALA A 18 5.73 -14.17 4.96
C ALA A 18 6.99 -14.82 4.36
N THR A 19 8.06 -14.05 4.16
CA THR A 19 9.31 -14.53 3.56
C THR A 19 10.47 -14.41 4.54
N SER A 20 11.32 -15.43 4.57
CA SER A 20 12.61 -15.42 5.28
C SER A 20 13.72 -14.76 4.45
N ASN A 21 13.51 -14.56 3.16
CA ASN A 21 14.52 -14.06 2.21
C ASN A 21 14.47 -12.53 2.11
N ASN A 22 14.37 -11.85 3.25
CA ASN A 22 14.32 -10.40 3.30
C ASN A 22 15.22 -9.89 4.42
N ASP A 23 16.29 -9.17 4.07
CA ASP A 23 17.26 -8.65 5.03
C ASP A 23 16.69 -7.50 5.89
N LYS A 24 15.59 -6.90 5.42
CA LYS A 24 14.97 -5.73 6.04
C LYS A 24 13.81 -6.09 6.98
N TYR A 25 13.01 -7.09 6.61
CA TYR A 25 11.81 -7.49 7.35
C TYR A 25 11.96 -8.89 7.91
N LYS A 26 11.78 -9.03 9.22
CA LYS A 26 11.85 -10.33 9.89
C LYS A 26 10.59 -11.14 9.61
N LEU A 27 10.77 -12.41 9.23
CA LEU A 27 9.67 -13.36 9.04
C LEU A 27 8.75 -13.36 10.26
N GLY A 28 7.47 -13.23 9.99
CA GLY A 28 6.41 -13.26 10.98
C GLY A 28 6.14 -11.95 11.72
N ASN A 29 6.99 -10.94 11.55
CA ASN A 29 6.69 -9.61 12.07
C ASN A 29 5.53 -8.98 11.32
N LYS A 30 4.70 -8.24 12.05
CA LYS A 30 3.58 -7.47 11.52
C LYS A 30 4.03 -6.04 11.26
N HIS A 31 3.67 -5.49 10.11
CA HIS A 31 4.03 -4.13 9.71
C HIS A 31 2.78 -3.39 9.24
N SER A 32 2.75 -2.08 9.49
CA SER A 32 1.78 -1.20 8.84
C SER A 32 2.07 -1.11 7.36
N ILE A 33 1.02 -1.15 6.54
CA ILE A 33 1.12 -1.04 5.09
C ILE A 33 0.16 0.01 4.56
N GLY A 34 0.50 0.59 3.41
CA GLY A 34 -0.40 1.41 2.61
C GLY A 34 -0.38 0.92 1.17
N LEU A 35 -1.52 0.46 0.67
CA LEU A 35 -1.69 0.15 -0.75
C LEU A 35 -2.33 1.35 -1.45
N LEU A 36 -1.61 1.94 -2.39
CA LEU A 36 -2.12 2.98 -3.26
C LEU A 36 -2.58 2.35 -4.57
N THR A 37 -3.80 2.63 -5.01
CA THR A 37 -4.37 2.07 -6.24
C THR A 37 -5.18 3.11 -6.99
N THR A 38 -5.15 3.08 -8.32
CA THR A 38 -6.06 3.86 -9.18
C THR A 38 -7.36 3.12 -9.47
N ASP A 39 -7.55 1.94 -8.86
CA ASP A 39 -8.76 1.14 -9.03
C ASP A 39 -9.92 1.72 -8.22
N LYS A 40 -10.85 2.38 -8.91
CA LYS A 40 -12.09 2.90 -8.31
C LYS A 40 -13.00 1.81 -7.72
N ASN A 41 -12.88 0.57 -8.19
CA ASN A 41 -13.65 -0.58 -7.71
C ASN A 41 -12.85 -1.40 -6.68
N TYR A 42 -11.89 -0.78 -5.97
CA TYR A 42 -10.99 -1.44 -5.02
C TYR A 42 -11.72 -2.32 -3.99
N GLN A 43 -12.96 -1.97 -3.63
CA GLN A 43 -13.78 -2.75 -2.71
C GLN A 43 -14.16 -4.12 -3.29
N GLU A 44 -14.63 -4.14 -4.53
CA GLU A 44 -14.97 -5.37 -5.26
C GLU A 44 -13.71 -6.18 -5.60
N ASN A 45 -12.62 -5.47 -5.93
CA ASN A 45 -11.34 -6.05 -6.31
C ASN A 45 -10.38 -6.31 -5.13
N ILE A 46 -10.88 -6.23 -3.89
CA ILE A 46 -10.04 -6.36 -2.68
C ILE A 46 -9.25 -7.68 -2.64
N LYS A 47 -9.79 -8.74 -3.23
CA LYS A 47 -9.11 -10.03 -3.37
C LYS A 47 -7.87 -9.93 -4.26
N GLN A 48 -7.95 -9.20 -5.37
CA GLN A 48 -6.84 -9.00 -6.30
C GLN A 48 -5.74 -8.17 -5.66
N HIS A 49 -6.10 -7.10 -4.95
CA HIS A 49 -5.17 -6.29 -4.16
C HIS A 49 -4.43 -7.11 -3.09
N LYS A 50 -5.15 -7.96 -2.35
CA LYS A 50 -4.51 -8.87 -1.39
C LYS A 50 -3.59 -9.88 -2.08
N SER A 51 -3.96 -10.39 -3.25
CA SER A 51 -3.09 -11.29 -4.03
C SER A 51 -1.81 -10.60 -4.50
N PHE A 52 -1.90 -9.35 -4.94
CA PHE A 52 -0.72 -8.53 -5.28
C PHE A 52 0.23 -8.40 -4.08
N ILE A 53 -0.28 -8.06 -2.90
CA ILE A 53 0.52 -7.93 -1.68
C ILE A 53 1.14 -9.29 -1.28
N LYS A 54 0.40 -10.39 -1.43
CA LYS A 54 0.93 -11.76 -1.23
C LYS A 54 2.09 -12.10 -2.15
N GLN A 55 2.00 -11.76 -3.44
CA GLN A 55 3.09 -11.95 -4.38
C GLN A 55 4.35 -11.15 -4.02
N LYS A 56 4.23 -10.11 -3.18
CA LYS A 56 5.35 -9.34 -2.63
C LYS A 56 5.90 -9.90 -1.30
N GLY A 57 5.45 -11.08 -0.86
CA GLY A 57 5.96 -11.76 0.33
C GLY A 57 5.26 -11.38 1.63
N TRP A 58 4.00 -10.94 1.56
CA TRP A 58 3.22 -10.49 2.72
C TRP A 58 1.93 -11.29 2.89
N GLU A 59 1.56 -11.64 4.11
CA GLU A 59 0.34 -12.40 4.42
C GLU A 59 -0.50 -11.73 5.52
N SER A 60 -1.60 -12.38 5.93
CA SER A 60 -2.49 -11.89 7.01
C SER A 60 -2.90 -10.42 6.85
N ILE A 61 -3.23 -10.04 5.61
CA ILE A 61 -3.49 -8.65 5.20
C ILE A 61 -4.87 -8.19 5.69
N MET A 62 -4.88 -7.09 6.44
CA MET A 62 -6.09 -6.39 6.86
C MET A 62 -5.99 -4.92 6.49
N PHE A 63 -7.01 -4.40 5.82
CA PHE A 63 -7.18 -2.98 5.59
C PHE A 63 -8.16 -2.43 6.62
N CYS A 64 -7.85 -1.27 7.16
CA CYS A 64 -8.59 -0.64 8.25
C CYS A 64 -9.17 0.72 7.85
N MET A 65 -8.52 1.42 6.92
CA MET A 65 -8.92 2.76 6.49
C MET A 65 -8.72 2.90 4.99
N VAL A 66 -9.54 3.73 4.37
CA VAL A 66 -9.39 4.13 2.98
C VAL A 66 -9.50 5.65 2.88
N GLU A 67 -8.57 6.26 2.16
CA GLU A 67 -8.55 7.68 1.87
C GLU A 67 -8.51 7.89 0.35
N GLU A 68 -9.17 8.95 -0.13
CA GLU A 68 -9.11 9.37 -1.53
C GLU A 68 -8.15 10.54 -1.66
N VAL A 69 -7.19 10.43 -2.57
CA VAL A 69 -6.20 11.47 -2.84
C VAL A 69 -6.37 11.91 -4.28
N GLU A 70 -6.95 13.10 -4.46
CA GLU A 70 -7.18 13.70 -5.76
C GLU A 70 -6.01 14.57 -6.23
N ASP A 71 -5.26 15.15 -5.29
CA ASP A 71 -4.13 16.03 -5.55
C ASP A 71 -2.89 15.56 -4.79
N ILE A 72 -1.82 15.22 -5.51
CA ILE A 72 -0.54 14.81 -4.92
C ILE A 72 0.03 15.86 -3.95
N ASN A 73 -0.27 17.15 -4.13
CA ASN A 73 0.21 18.24 -3.28
C ASN A 73 -0.43 18.21 -1.88
N SER A 74 -1.51 17.45 -1.69
CA SER A 74 -2.08 17.19 -0.35
C SER A 74 -1.20 16.25 0.49
N LEU A 75 -0.28 15.53 -0.15
CA LEU A 75 0.65 14.63 0.52
C LEU A 75 1.93 15.37 0.90
N SER A 76 2.29 15.35 2.19
CA SER A 76 3.52 15.96 2.69
C SER A 76 4.68 14.96 2.85
N ASN A 77 4.41 13.66 2.75
CA ASN A 77 5.40 12.61 2.97
C ASN A 77 6.00 12.13 1.64
N SER A 78 7.33 12.21 1.51
CA SER A 78 8.04 11.85 0.27
C SER A 78 7.85 10.38 -0.16
N VAL A 79 7.66 9.45 0.77
CA VAL A 79 7.38 8.04 0.48
C VAL A 79 5.97 7.89 -0.10
N LEU A 80 4.98 8.61 0.45
CA LEU A 80 3.61 8.60 -0.07
C LEU A 80 3.54 9.27 -1.45
N ILE A 81 4.20 10.42 -1.65
CA ILE A 81 4.33 11.08 -2.96
C ILE A 81 4.96 10.13 -4.00
N SER A 82 6.07 9.48 -3.64
CA SER A 82 6.72 8.50 -4.52
C SER A 82 5.80 7.33 -4.84
N SER A 83 5.05 6.85 -3.85
CA SER A 83 4.10 5.76 -4.03
C SER A 83 2.89 6.15 -4.88
N PHE A 84 2.39 7.37 -4.73
CA PHE A 84 1.30 7.92 -5.52
C PHE A 84 1.68 7.95 -7.00
N ASN A 85 2.87 8.50 -7.31
CA ASN A 85 3.43 8.51 -8.66
C ASN A 85 3.58 7.09 -9.25
N ARG A 86 4.02 6.12 -8.44
CA ARG A 86 4.11 4.71 -8.86
C ARG A 86 2.73 4.10 -9.12
N ALA A 87 1.73 4.41 -8.29
CA ALA A 87 0.36 3.92 -8.49
C ALA A 87 -0.25 4.50 -9.76
N GLN A 88 -0.08 5.79 -10.03
CA GLN A 88 -0.54 6.39 -11.29
C GLN A 88 0.12 5.78 -12.53
N LYS A 89 1.40 5.38 -12.43
CA LYS A 89 2.12 4.75 -13.54
C LYS A 89 1.78 3.27 -13.73
N ASN A 90 1.61 2.53 -12.64
CA ASN A 90 1.55 1.06 -12.65
C ASN A 90 0.17 0.48 -12.25
N GLY A 91 -0.81 1.35 -11.98
CA GLY A 91 -2.12 1.00 -11.43
C GLY A 91 -2.14 0.81 -9.91
N GLN A 92 -1.04 0.35 -9.31
CA GLN A 92 -0.92 0.20 -7.85
C GLN A 92 0.52 0.28 -7.34
N SER A 93 0.68 0.62 -6.05
CA SER A 93 1.96 0.69 -5.35
C SER A 93 1.78 0.34 -3.88
N LEU A 94 2.69 -0.47 -3.33
CA LEU A 94 2.70 -0.87 -1.91
C LEU A 94 3.77 -0.10 -1.15
N VAL A 95 3.39 0.47 -0.01
CA VAL A 95 4.27 1.04 1.00
C VAL A 95 4.20 0.15 2.24
N VAL A 96 5.34 -0.10 2.86
CA VAL A 96 5.46 -0.84 4.11
C VAL A 96 6.23 0.05 5.08
N ASN A 97 5.76 0.14 6.33
CA ASN A 97 6.53 0.75 7.39
C ASN A 97 7.65 -0.20 7.82
N ASP A 98 8.88 0.30 7.81
CA ASP A 98 10.08 -0.46 8.17
C ASP A 98 10.07 -0.92 9.62
N GLN A 99 9.37 -0.19 10.48
CA GLN A 99 9.21 -0.55 11.89
C GLN A 99 8.09 -1.57 12.04
N ALA A 100 8.41 -2.69 12.70
CA ALA A 100 7.43 -3.69 13.07
C ALA A 100 6.47 -3.14 14.13
N ILE A 101 5.22 -3.57 14.08
CA ILE A 101 4.23 -3.31 15.12
C ILE A 101 4.62 -4.17 16.33
N THR A 102 5.10 -3.52 17.39
CA THR A 102 5.35 -4.14 18.68
C THR A 102 4.10 -4.00 19.54
N VAL A 103 3.53 -5.12 19.98
CA VAL A 103 2.52 -5.12 21.04
C VAL A 103 3.29 -5.16 22.36
N HIS A 104 3.11 -4.15 23.20
CA HIS A 104 3.63 -4.16 24.57
C HIS A 104 2.69 -4.93 25.49
#